data_AF-A0A355DDC1-F1
#
_entry.id   AF-A0A355DDC1-F1
#
_cell.length_a   1.000
_cell.length_b   1.000
_cell.length_c   1.000
_cell.angle_alpha   90.00
_cell.angle_beta   90.00
_cell.angle_gamma   90.00
#
_symmetry.space_group_name_H-M   'P 1'
#
loop_
_entity.id
_entity.type
_entity.pdbx_description
1 polymer ?
#
loop_
_entity_poly.entity_id
_entity_poly.type
_entity_poly.pdbx_seq_one_letter_code
_entity_poly.pdbx_strand_id
1 'polypeptide(L)'
;LMSQALRKLTSNLGKSKTTCIFINQLREKIGVMFGSPETTPGGRALKFYSSIRLDIRRIEAIKDGLEVVGNRTRVKVVKNKCSPPFRQAEFDIMYGHGISREGSVIDLGVDLDIVDKSGAWYTYEGEQLGQGRENAKKFLVDNPEIMVEITDRVWRQVRPPEPESEP
;
A
#
# COMPACT_ATOMS: atom_id res chain seq x y z
N LEU A 1 17.46 17.22 19.77
CA LEU A 1 16.04 16.91 20.03
C LEU A 1 15.62 15.52 19.52
N MET A 2 15.45 15.27 18.22
CA MET A 2 14.95 13.99 17.67
C MET A 2 15.76 12.75 18.09
N SER A 3 17.09 12.79 18.01
CA SER A 3 17.95 11.67 18.41
C SER A 3 17.78 11.28 19.89
N GLN A 4 17.52 12.26 20.75
CA GLN A 4 17.34 12.06 22.18
C GLN A 4 15.94 11.53 22.50
N ALA A 5 14.91 12.07 21.83
CA ALA A 5 13.53 11.61 21.98
C ALA A 5 13.40 10.14 21.54
N LEU A 6 13.90 9.79 20.34
CA LEU A 6 13.82 8.43 19.83
C LEU A 6 14.57 7.43 20.71
N ARG A 7 15.74 7.79 21.24
CA ARG A 7 16.49 6.94 22.19
C ARG A 7 15.66 6.55 23.41
N LYS A 8 14.85 7.47 23.94
CA LYS A 8 13.95 7.20 25.08
C LYS A 8 12.69 6.45 24.67
N LEU A 9 12.11 6.82 23.52
CA LEU A 9 10.84 6.27 23.05
C LEU A 9 10.95 4.81 22.61
N THR A 10 12.04 4.40 21.94
CA THR A 10 12.14 3.06 21.34
C THR A 10 11.99 1.93 22.36
N SER A 11 12.63 2.03 23.53
CA SER A 11 12.50 0.99 24.56
C SER A 11 11.09 0.95 25.15
N ASN A 12 10.48 2.11 25.38
CA ASN A 12 9.13 2.20 25.94
C ASN A 12 8.08 1.64 24.98
N LEU A 13 8.15 2.00 23.69
CA LEU A 13 7.23 1.52 22.66
C LEU A 13 7.28 0.00 22.49
N GLY A 14 8.48 -0.59 22.58
CA GLY A 14 8.64 -2.04 22.53
C GLY A 14 7.98 -2.76 23.72
N LYS A 15 8.15 -2.22 24.93
CA LYS A 15 7.54 -2.78 26.15
C LYS A 15 6.03 -2.61 26.18
N SER A 16 5.51 -1.48 25.69
CA SER A 16 4.07 -1.18 25.68
C SER A 16 3.33 -1.77 24.48
N LYS A 17 4.03 -2.51 23.60
CA LYS A 17 3.49 -3.06 22.33
C LYS A 17 2.77 -1.98 21.50
N THR A 18 3.31 -0.76 21.48
CA THR A 18 2.68 0.39 20.82
C THR A 18 3.39 0.72 19.51
N THR A 19 2.62 0.78 18.42
CA THR A 19 3.13 1.24 17.12
C THR A 19 3.08 2.76 17.03
N CYS A 20 4.22 3.38 16.76
CA CYS A 20 4.32 4.83 16.55
C CYS A 20 4.59 5.12 15.07
N ILE A 21 3.69 5.91 14.46
CA ILE A 21 3.78 6.30 13.05
C ILE A 21 4.23 7.76 12.97
N PHE A 22 5.33 8.00 12.25
CA PHE A 22 5.81 9.35 11.95
C PHE A 22 5.52 9.68 10.49
N ILE A 23 4.73 10.73 10.26
CA ILE A 23 4.52 11.29 8.93
C ILE A 23 5.61 12.33 8.69
N ASN A 24 6.28 12.26 7.54
CA ASN A 24 7.35 13.18 7.22
C ASN A 24 7.24 13.71 5.79
N GLN A 25 7.67 14.95 5.59
CA GLN A 25 7.64 15.61 4.29
C GLN A 25 9.02 15.48 3.62
N LEU A 26 9.03 15.55 2.29
CA LEU A 26 10.26 15.70 1.53
C LEU A 26 10.70 17.17 1.53
N ARG A 27 12.01 17.38 1.56
CA ARG A 27 12.70 18.66 1.40
C ARG A 27 13.86 18.44 0.45
N GLU A 28 14.28 19.49 -0.22
CA GLU A 28 15.49 19.47 -1.03
C GLU A 28 16.68 19.95 -0.21
N LYS A 29 17.81 19.25 -0.33
CA LYS A 29 19.07 19.70 0.26
C LYS A 29 19.82 20.52 -0.79
N ILE A 30 19.92 21.83 -0.56
CA ILE A 30 20.70 22.74 -1.41
C ILE A 30 22.18 22.30 -1.41
N GLY A 31 22.81 22.31 -2.59
CA GLY A 31 24.24 22.03 -2.77
C GLY A 31 24.62 20.56 -2.99
N VAL A 32 23.66 19.69 -3.33
CA VAL A 32 23.95 18.30 -3.74
C VAL A 32 24.22 18.27 -5.25
N MET A 33 25.47 18.02 -5.66
CA MET A 33 25.86 17.91 -7.08
C MET A 33 25.75 16.48 -7.64
N PHE A 34 25.62 15.45 -6.79
CA PHE A 34 25.52 14.05 -7.19
C PHE A 34 24.58 13.26 -6.27
N GLY A 35 23.73 12.41 -6.85
CA GLY A 35 22.73 11.61 -6.13
C GLY A 35 21.38 12.32 -5.94
N SER A 36 20.49 11.71 -5.17
CA SER A 36 19.15 12.28 -4.91
C SER A 36 19.24 13.48 -3.94
N PRO A 37 18.72 14.66 -4.31
CA PRO A 37 18.67 15.83 -3.43
C PRO A 37 17.60 15.72 -2.34
N GLU A 38 16.76 14.67 -2.39
CA GLU A 38 15.65 14.49 -1.47
C GLU A 38 16.13 14.13 -0.05
N THR A 39 15.70 14.92 0.92
CA THR A 39 15.95 14.69 2.34
C THR A 39 14.66 14.82 3.15
N THR A 40 14.68 14.25 4.35
CA THR A 40 13.56 14.29 5.28
C THR A 40 13.96 15.13 6.50
N PRO A 41 13.11 16.02 7.02
CA PRO A 41 13.44 16.79 8.22
C PRO A 41 13.54 15.89 9.46
N GLY A 42 14.11 16.43 10.54
CA GLY A 42 14.36 15.69 11.78
C GLY A 42 15.71 14.96 11.84
N GLY A 43 16.60 15.24 10.89
CA GLY A 43 17.96 14.68 10.86
C GLY A 43 17.99 13.19 10.49
N ARG A 44 19.04 12.49 10.91
CA ARG A 44 19.25 11.07 10.55
C ARG A 44 18.62 10.07 11.52
N ALA A 45 18.29 10.48 12.73
CA ALA A 45 17.87 9.57 13.80
C ALA A 45 16.65 8.71 13.40
N LEU A 46 15.60 9.34 12.87
CA LEU A 46 14.39 8.63 12.46
C LEU A 46 14.68 7.56 11.39
N LYS A 47 15.64 7.82 10.49
CA LYS A 47 16.06 6.84 9.46
C LYS A 47 16.67 5.58 10.09
N PHE A 48 17.33 5.68 11.24
CA PHE A 48 17.95 4.55 11.93
C PHE A 48 16.97 3.82 12.86
N TYR A 49 16.21 4.56 13.66
CA TYR A 49 15.28 4.00 14.66
C TYR A 49 14.01 3.39 14.05
N SER A 50 13.56 3.86 12.89
CA SER A 50 12.40 3.26 12.19
C SER A 50 12.63 1.78 11.87
N SER A 51 11.65 0.93 12.18
CA SER A 51 11.62 -0.48 11.76
C SER A 51 11.21 -0.60 10.30
N ILE A 52 10.21 0.18 9.88
CA ILE A 52 9.71 0.23 8.50
C ILE A 52 9.73 1.68 8.03
N ARG A 53 10.10 1.90 6.77
CA ARG A 53 9.97 3.20 6.10
C ARG A 53 9.25 3.01 4.76
N LEU A 54 8.23 3.83 4.56
CA LEU A 54 7.41 3.85 3.37
C LEU A 54 7.64 5.18 2.64
N ASP A 55 7.94 5.11 1.34
CA ASP A 55 7.92 6.25 0.43
C ASP A 55 6.63 6.20 -0.38
N ILE A 56 5.75 7.18 -0.18
CA ILE A 56 4.43 7.27 -0.80
C ILE A 56 4.45 8.36 -1.86
N ARG A 57 4.08 8.02 -3.10
CA ARG A 57 4.03 8.94 -4.22
C ARG A 57 2.75 8.77 -5.00
N ARG A 58 2.13 9.89 -5.39
CA ARG A 58 1.07 9.91 -6.39
C ARG A 58 1.68 9.61 -7.77
N ILE A 59 1.10 8.65 -8.47
CA ILE A 59 1.47 8.30 -9.85
C ILE A 59 0.59 9.06 -10.83
N GLU A 60 -0.72 8.90 -10.70
CA GLU A 60 -1.71 9.36 -11.68
C GLU A 60 -2.97 9.88 -10.97
N ALA A 61 -3.67 10.80 -11.62
CA ALA A 61 -4.98 11.28 -11.18
C ALA A 61 -6.07 10.42 -11.81
N ILE A 62 -6.95 9.85 -10.98
CA ILE A 62 -8.11 9.08 -11.43
C ILE A 62 -9.20 10.07 -11.80
N LYS A 63 -9.70 9.98 -13.03
CA LYS A 63 -10.72 10.88 -13.57
C LYS A 63 -12.00 10.12 -13.85
N ASP A 64 -13.13 10.76 -13.55
CA ASP A 64 -14.45 10.37 -14.03
C ASP A 64 -14.95 11.49 -14.95
N GLY A 65 -14.91 11.23 -16.27
CA GLY A 65 -15.10 12.25 -17.29
C GLY A 65 -14.08 13.40 -17.16
N LEU A 66 -14.54 14.57 -16.74
CA LEU A 66 -13.72 15.78 -16.56
C LEU A 66 -13.27 15.99 -15.10
N GLU A 67 -13.88 15.31 -14.13
CA GLU A 67 -13.60 15.51 -12.71
C GLU A 67 -12.51 14.56 -12.21
N VAL A 68 -11.65 15.06 -11.32
CA VAL A 68 -10.63 14.22 -10.66
C VAL A 68 -11.23 13.65 -9.38
N VAL A 69 -11.53 12.36 -9.39
CA VAL A 69 -12.21 11.64 -8.30
C VAL A 69 -11.25 10.96 -7.32
N GLY A 70 -9.97 10.84 -7.69
CA GLY A 70 -8.97 10.22 -6.82
C GLY A 70 -7.56 10.25 -7.37
N ASN A 71 -6.65 9.54 -6.72
CA ASN A 71 -5.25 9.40 -7.11
C ASN A 71 -4.79 7.95 -7.02
N ARG A 72 -4.19 7.45 -8.11
CA ARG A 72 -3.42 6.19 -8.07
C ARG A 72 -2.09 6.45 -7.39
N THR A 73 -1.81 5.70 -6.34
CA THR A 73 -0.70 5.94 -5.41
C THR A 73 0.20 4.72 -5.33
N ARG A 74 1.51 4.94 -5.40
CA ARG A 74 2.53 3.90 -5.19
C ARG A 74 3.19 4.11 -3.85
N VAL A 75 3.29 3.04 -3.07
CA VAL A 75 4.04 2.99 -1.83
C VAL A 75 5.20 2.03 -1.99
N LYS A 76 6.44 2.53 -1.83
CA LYS A 76 7.66 1.72 -1.84
C LYS A 76 8.17 1.54 -0.42
N VAL A 77 8.46 0.29 -0.04
CA VAL A 77 9.08 -0.05 1.24
C VAL A 77 10.60 0.19 1.14
N VAL A 78 11.04 1.41 1.46
CA VAL A 78 12.47 1.79 1.36
C VAL A 78 13.33 1.24 2.49
N LYS A 79 12.71 0.79 3.59
CA LYS A 79 13.37 0.08 4.69
C LYS A 79 12.39 -0.88 5.34
N ASN A 80 12.82 -2.10 5.59
CA ASN A 80 12.07 -3.08 6.37
C ASN A 80 13.05 -3.88 7.25
N LYS A 81 12.78 -3.97 8.55
CA LYS A 81 13.55 -4.77 9.52
C LYS A 81 12.88 -6.11 9.88
N CYS A 82 11.66 -6.34 9.41
CA CYS A 82 10.84 -7.51 9.77
C CYS A 82 10.65 -8.49 8.61
N SER A 83 10.86 -8.04 7.38
CA SER A 83 10.71 -8.85 6.15
C SER A 83 11.56 -8.25 5.03
N PRO A 84 11.64 -8.89 3.84
CA PRO A 84 12.40 -8.36 2.71
C PRO A 84 12.00 -6.91 2.34
N PRO A 85 12.96 -5.98 2.22
CA PRO A 85 12.69 -4.60 1.82
C PRO A 85 12.48 -4.46 0.30
N PHE A 86 12.20 -3.24 -0.15
CA PHE A 86 12.10 -2.82 -1.56
C PHE A 86 10.91 -3.33 -2.37
N ARG A 87 9.97 -4.03 -1.73
CA ARG A 87 8.65 -4.27 -2.31
C ARG A 87 7.87 -2.96 -2.51
N GLN A 88 6.98 -2.96 -3.48
CA GLN A 88 6.10 -1.84 -3.80
C GLN A 88 4.65 -2.32 -3.81
N ALA A 89 3.74 -1.42 -3.45
CA ALA A 89 2.31 -1.62 -3.55
C ALA A 89 1.70 -0.44 -4.31
N GLU A 90 0.74 -0.73 -5.17
CA GLU A 90 -0.06 0.27 -5.87
C GLU A 90 -1.51 0.12 -5.46
N PHE A 91 -2.16 1.24 -5.20
CA PHE A 91 -3.58 1.28 -4.84
C PHE A 91 -4.16 2.66 -5.12
N ASP A 92 -5.48 2.72 -5.18
CA ASP A 92 -6.21 3.95 -5.44
C ASP A 92 -6.66 4.60 -4.13
N ILE A 93 -6.47 5.91 -4.05
CA ILE A 93 -7.00 6.75 -2.98
C ILE A 93 -8.10 7.63 -3.58
N MET A 94 -9.35 7.29 -3.26
CA MET A 94 -10.54 8.00 -3.71
C MET A 94 -10.85 9.15 -2.75
N TYR A 95 -11.20 10.32 -3.26
CA TYR A 95 -11.57 11.45 -2.41
C TYR A 95 -12.88 11.16 -1.65
N GLY A 96 -12.93 11.52 -0.37
CA GLY A 96 -14.07 11.27 0.50
C GLY A 96 -14.23 9.82 1.01
N HIS A 97 -13.60 8.84 0.37
CA HIS A 97 -13.75 7.41 0.71
C HIS A 97 -12.48 6.76 1.26
N GLY A 98 -11.30 7.28 0.88
CA GLY A 98 -10.00 6.72 1.31
C GLY A 98 -9.48 5.66 0.33
N ILE A 99 -8.77 4.65 0.86
CA ILE A 99 -8.15 3.59 0.05
C ILE A 99 -9.26 2.66 -0.47
N SER A 100 -9.38 2.50 -1.79
CA SER A 100 -10.34 1.57 -2.39
C SER A 100 -9.84 0.14 -2.25
N ARG A 101 -10.53 -0.66 -1.43
CA ARG A 101 -10.20 -2.07 -1.22
C ARG A 101 -10.58 -2.92 -2.43
N GLU A 102 -11.69 -2.59 -3.05
CA GLU A 102 -12.31 -3.27 -4.18
C GLU A 102 -11.40 -3.18 -5.40
N GLY A 103 -10.84 -1.99 -5.64
CA GLY A 103 -9.85 -1.79 -6.71
C GLY A 103 -8.60 -2.64 -6.50
N SER A 104 -8.09 -2.72 -5.27
CA SER A 104 -6.93 -3.56 -4.95
C SER A 104 -7.23 -5.05 -5.07
N VAL A 105 -8.43 -5.50 -4.70
CA VAL A 105 -8.85 -6.90 -4.83
C VAL A 105 -8.94 -7.32 -6.28
N ILE A 106 -9.48 -6.48 -7.17
CA ILE A 106 -9.55 -6.78 -8.61
C ILE A 106 -8.16 -6.78 -9.23
N ASP A 107 -7.35 -5.77 -8.94
CA ASP A 107 -5.99 -5.68 -9.50
C ASP A 107 -5.16 -6.92 -9.09
N LEU A 108 -5.18 -7.31 -7.81
CA LEU A 108 -4.52 -8.52 -7.33
C LEU A 108 -5.16 -9.81 -7.85
N GLY A 109 -6.48 -9.84 -7.99
CA GLY A 109 -7.20 -10.99 -8.52
C GLY A 109 -6.82 -11.29 -9.96
N VAL A 110 -6.62 -10.26 -10.78
CA VAL A 110 -6.10 -10.43 -12.15
C VAL A 110 -4.62 -10.80 -12.16
N ASP A 111 -3.80 -10.15 -11.32
CA ASP A 111 -2.36 -10.44 -11.25
C ASP A 111 -2.06 -11.88 -10.78
N LEU A 112 -2.98 -12.50 -10.04
CA LEU A 112 -2.89 -13.87 -9.50
C LEU A 112 -3.69 -14.90 -10.31
N ASP A 113 -4.23 -14.52 -11.48
CA ASP A 113 -5.06 -15.37 -12.33
C ASP A 113 -6.29 -15.97 -11.60
N ILE A 114 -6.81 -15.27 -10.59
CA ILE A 114 -8.06 -15.62 -9.88
C ILE A 114 -9.27 -15.04 -10.62
N VAL A 115 -9.11 -13.85 -11.21
CA VAL A 115 -10.11 -13.15 -12.01
C VAL A 115 -9.62 -13.10 -13.45
N ASP A 116 -10.40 -13.65 -14.36
CA ASP A 116 -10.08 -13.69 -15.78
C ASP A 116 -10.36 -12.34 -16.44
N LYS A 117 -9.37 -11.82 -17.16
CA LYS A 117 -9.50 -10.59 -17.94
C LYS A 117 -9.51 -10.89 -19.44
N SER A 118 -10.70 -10.92 -20.02
CA SER A 118 -10.90 -11.09 -21.47
C SER A 118 -11.09 -9.73 -22.15
N GLY A 119 -9.96 -9.11 -22.53
CA GLY A 119 -9.95 -7.77 -23.11
C GLY A 119 -10.36 -6.70 -22.10
N ALA A 120 -11.57 -6.15 -22.27
CA ALA A 120 -12.15 -5.19 -21.34
C ALA A 120 -13.07 -5.84 -20.28
N TRP A 121 -13.39 -7.13 -20.40
CA TRP A 121 -14.29 -7.82 -19.50
C TRP A 121 -13.56 -8.52 -18.37
N TYR A 122 -14.12 -8.43 -17.16
CA TYR A 122 -13.66 -9.14 -15.97
C TYR A 122 -14.67 -10.24 -15.65
N THR A 123 -14.18 -11.46 -15.49
CA THR A 123 -14.98 -12.65 -15.21
C THR A 123 -14.39 -13.39 -14.02
N TYR A 124 -15.25 -13.89 -13.14
CA TYR A 124 -14.87 -14.70 -11.99
C TYR A 124 -15.74 -15.95 -11.97
N GLU A 125 -15.12 -17.13 -12.06
CA GLU A 125 -15.81 -18.44 -12.05
C GLU A 125 -17.00 -18.57 -13.03
N GLY A 126 -16.92 -17.88 -14.17
CA GLY A 126 -17.98 -17.86 -15.18
C GLY A 126 -19.03 -16.75 -14.97
N GLU A 127 -19.01 -16.04 -13.85
CA GLU A 127 -19.82 -14.85 -13.61
C GLU A 127 -19.11 -13.59 -14.10
N GLN A 128 -19.85 -12.73 -14.80
CA GLN A 128 -19.30 -11.52 -15.41
C GLN A 128 -19.36 -10.35 -14.41
N LEU A 129 -18.21 -9.99 -13.84
CA LEU A 129 -18.08 -8.88 -12.89
C LEU A 129 -18.34 -7.51 -13.54
N GLY A 130 -18.05 -7.38 -14.84
CA GLY A 130 -18.40 -6.20 -15.62
C GLY A 130 -17.40 -5.82 -16.70
N GLN A 131 -17.78 -4.83 -17.51
CA GLN A 131 -16.93 -4.26 -18.55
C GLN A 131 -16.13 -3.09 -17.98
N GLY A 132 -14.81 -3.24 -17.90
CA GLY A 132 -13.90 -2.24 -17.37
C GLY A 132 -13.76 -2.29 -15.85
N ARG A 133 -12.65 -1.73 -15.37
CA ARG A 133 -12.23 -1.80 -13.96
C ARG A 133 -13.23 -1.14 -13.01
N GLU A 134 -13.79 0.02 -13.38
CA GLU A 134 -14.73 0.74 -12.50
C GLU A 134 -16.08 0.02 -12.36
N ASN A 135 -16.56 -0.65 -13.41
CA ASN A 135 -17.79 -1.44 -13.31
C ASN A 135 -17.57 -2.71 -12.48
N ALA A 136 -16.43 -3.38 -12.66
CA ALA A 136 -16.06 -4.52 -11.80
C ALA A 136 -15.95 -4.10 -10.32
N LYS A 137 -15.40 -2.91 -10.03
CA LYS A 137 -15.36 -2.37 -8.66
C LYS A 137 -16.76 -2.17 -8.09
N LYS A 138 -17.68 -1.55 -8.85
CA LYS A 138 -19.08 -1.36 -8.43
C LYS A 138 -19.75 -2.69 -8.14
N PHE A 139 -19.56 -3.69 -9.01
CA PHE A 139 -20.09 -5.03 -8.80
C PHE A 139 -19.63 -5.66 -7.48
N LEU A 140 -18.35 -5.50 -7.10
CA LEU A 140 -17.86 -6.00 -5.81
C LEU A 140 -18.40 -5.21 -4.60
N VAL A 141 -18.70 -3.93 -4.76
CA VAL A 141 -19.37 -3.13 -3.72
C VAL A 141 -20.80 -3.64 -3.51
N ASP A 142 -21.50 -3.95 -4.59
CA ASP A 142 -22.88 -4.42 -4.55
C ASP A 142 -22.99 -5.89 -4.09
N ASN A 143 -21.94 -6.70 -4.30
CA ASN A 143 -21.87 -8.13 -3.97
C ASN A 143 -20.73 -8.42 -2.97
N PRO A 144 -20.90 -8.10 -1.68
CA PRO A 144 -19.83 -8.25 -0.67
C PRO A 144 -19.41 -9.70 -0.44
N GLU A 145 -20.29 -10.67 -0.71
CA GLU A 145 -19.99 -12.11 -0.60
C GLU A 145 -18.90 -12.54 -1.59
N ILE A 146 -19.02 -12.16 -2.85
CA ILE A 146 -18.01 -12.40 -3.89
C ILE A 146 -16.72 -11.67 -3.55
N MET A 147 -16.80 -10.43 -3.05
CA MET A 147 -15.63 -9.68 -2.62
C MET A 147 -14.83 -10.41 -1.52
N VAL A 148 -15.53 -10.95 -0.51
CA VAL A 148 -14.89 -11.72 0.57
C VAL A 148 -14.25 -12.99 0.03
N GLU A 149 -14.93 -13.69 -0.87
CA GLU A 149 -14.41 -14.92 -1.46
C GLU A 149 -13.12 -14.68 -2.26
N ILE A 150 -13.13 -13.72 -3.18
CA ILE A 150 -11.94 -13.36 -3.97
C ILE A 150 -10.82 -12.92 -3.03
N THR A 151 -11.14 -12.11 -2.00
CA THR A 151 -10.16 -11.66 -1.01
C THR A 151 -9.52 -12.83 -0.28
N ASP A 152 -10.29 -13.83 0.17
CA ASP A 152 -9.75 -15.01 0.84
C ASP A 152 -8.84 -15.85 -0.08
N ARG A 153 -9.24 -16.03 -1.35
CA ARG A 153 -8.41 -16.71 -2.34
C ARG A 153 -7.08 -15.98 -2.59
N VAL A 154 -7.12 -14.65 -2.71
CA VAL A 154 -5.92 -13.81 -2.82
C VAL A 154 -5.04 -14.01 -1.58
N TRP A 155 -5.59 -13.94 -0.37
CA TRP A 155 -4.81 -14.15 0.86
C TRP A 155 -4.20 -15.54 0.94
N ARG A 156 -4.89 -16.60 0.52
CA ARG A 156 -4.36 -17.96 0.52
C ARG A 156 -3.12 -18.11 -0.37
N GLN A 157 -3.06 -17.41 -1.49
CA GLN A 157 -1.89 -17.46 -2.38
C GLN A 157 -0.74 -16.58 -1.90
N VAL A 158 -1.03 -15.40 -1.32
CA VAL A 158 -0.01 -14.38 -1.04
C VAL A 158 0.49 -14.42 0.40
N ARG A 159 -0.29 -15.00 1.33
CA ARG A 159 0.10 -15.08 2.75
C ARG A 159 1.37 -15.93 2.86
N PRO A 160 2.48 -15.39 3.38
CA PRO A 160 3.65 -16.21 3.66
C PRO A 160 3.27 -17.30 4.66
N PRO A 161 3.83 -18.52 4.54
CA PRO A 161 3.59 -19.57 5.53
C PRO A 161 3.92 -19.02 6.91
N GLU A 162 3.04 -19.27 7.87
CA GLU A 162 3.30 -18.86 9.26
C GLU A 162 4.62 -19.50 9.68
N PRO A 163 5.55 -18.73 10.30
CA PRO A 163 6.72 -19.36 10.89
C PRO A 163 6.20 -20.39 11.89
N GLU A 164 6.59 -21.66 11.72
CA GLU A 164 6.34 -22.69 12.72
C GLU A 164 6.71 -22.10 14.07
N SER A 165 5.74 -22.04 14.99
CA SER A 165 6.00 -21.62 16.34
C SER A 165 7.05 -22.58 16.91
N GLU A 166 8.30 -22.13 17.00
CA GLU A 166 9.32 -22.87 17.73
C GLU A 166 8.78 -23.11 19.16
N PRO A 167 8.79 -24.36 19.65
CA PRO A 167 8.19 -24.73 20.94
C PRO A 167 8.86 -24.07 22.15
#